data_AF-A0A8H5BAJ0-F1
#
_entry.id   AF-A0A8H5BAJ0-F1
#
_cell.length_a   1.000
_cell.length_b   1.000
_cell.length_c   1.000
_cell.angle_alpha   90.00
_cell.angle_beta   90.00
_cell.angle_gamma   90.00
#
_symmetry.space_group_name_H-M   'P 1'
#
loop_
_entity.id
_entity.type
_entity.pdbx_description
1 polymer ?
#
loop_
_entity_poly.entity_id
_entity_poly.type
_entity_poly.pdbx_seq_one_letter_code
_entity_poly.pdbx_strand_id
1 'polypeptide(L)'
;MTFASVKEENKDGEEKHGLLMSYEEVWVEFYYFLEQRGYRLRRRYHPSWIPSWILKPVQSGSIFNEDALQSVPKVVDAEHIEPGAKVMLAAEEG
;
A
#
# COMPACT_ATOMS: atom_id res chain seq x y z
N MET A 1 -13.16 29.56 -0.74
CA MET A 1 -12.12 28.51 -0.80
C MET A 1 -12.80 27.27 -1.34
N THR A 2 -12.57 26.97 -2.61
CA THR A 2 -13.31 25.95 -3.36
C THR A 2 -12.43 24.70 -3.41
N PHE A 3 -12.89 23.60 -2.80
CA PHE A 3 -12.20 22.31 -2.90
C PHE A 3 -12.35 21.80 -4.33
N ALA A 4 -11.22 21.66 -5.03
CA ALA A 4 -11.18 21.23 -6.42
C ALA A 4 -11.58 19.76 -6.52
N SER A 5 -12.34 19.48 -7.58
CA SER A 5 -12.97 18.22 -7.93
C SER A 5 -11.98 17.06 -8.07
N VAL A 6 -12.42 15.90 -7.57
CA VAL A 6 -11.86 14.58 -7.91
C VAL A 6 -11.91 14.41 -9.43
N LYS A 7 -10.75 14.30 -10.07
CA LYS A 7 -10.66 13.88 -11.47
C LYS A 7 -10.36 12.39 -11.51
N GLU A 8 -11.38 11.62 -11.86
CA GLU A 8 -11.17 10.38 -12.58
C GLU A 8 -10.69 10.74 -13.99
N GLU A 9 -9.51 10.26 -14.38
CA GLU A 9 -9.20 9.87 -15.77
C GLU A 9 -7.83 9.17 -15.79
N ASN A 10 -7.84 7.84 -15.74
CA ASN A 10 -6.65 7.02 -15.98
C ASN A 10 -6.69 6.52 -17.42
N LYS A 11 -5.96 7.20 -18.30
CA LYS A 11 -5.47 6.65 -19.57
C LYS A 11 -3.97 6.96 -19.65
N ASP A 12 -3.20 5.89 -19.67
CA ASP A 12 -1.80 5.82 -20.12
C ASP A 12 -0.76 6.55 -19.23
N GLY A 13 -0.14 5.80 -18.29
CA GLY A 13 1.15 6.16 -17.69
C GLY A 13 1.12 6.65 -16.24
N GLU A 14 0.84 5.71 -15.32
CA GLU A 14 1.28 5.63 -13.91
C GLU A 14 1.37 6.90 -13.05
N GLU A 15 0.25 7.30 -12.43
CA GLU A 15 0.28 7.81 -11.04
C GLU A 15 -0.29 6.74 -10.11
N LYS A 16 0.60 5.98 -9.45
CA LYS A 16 0.23 5.02 -8.38
C LYS A 16 -0.39 5.72 -7.15
N HIS A 17 -0.22 7.04 -7.04
CA HIS A 17 -0.60 7.88 -5.91
C HIS A 17 -2.11 8.01 -5.69
N GLY A 18 -2.95 7.69 -6.70
CA GLY A 18 -4.41 7.72 -6.53
C GLY A 18 -5.01 6.53 -5.75
N LEU A 19 -4.24 5.46 -5.53
CA LEU A 19 -4.71 4.23 -4.89
C LEU A 19 -4.23 4.03 -3.45
N LEU A 20 -3.20 4.77 -3.07
CA LEU A 20 -2.66 4.83 -1.72
C LEU A 20 -3.08 6.14 -1.07
N MET A 21 -3.33 6.10 0.23
CA MET A 21 -3.54 7.32 1.00
C MET A 21 -2.19 7.99 1.26
N SER A 22 -2.15 9.31 1.47
CA SER A 22 -0.89 10.03 1.73
C SER A 22 -0.09 9.48 2.91
N TYR A 23 -0.78 8.99 3.95
CA TYR A 23 -0.13 8.35 5.11
C TYR A 23 0.42 6.95 4.82
N GLU A 24 0.16 6.38 3.64
CA GLU A 24 0.69 5.09 3.22
C GLU A 24 1.97 5.21 2.40
N GLU A 25 2.28 6.40 1.85
CA GLU A 25 3.42 6.64 0.98
C GLU A 25 4.75 6.36 1.70
N VAL A 26 4.82 6.66 3.00
CA VAL A 26 5.99 6.38 3.85
C VAL A 26 6.35 4.88 3.83
N TRP A 27 5.36 4.00 3.81
CA TRP A 27 5.61 2.55 3.81
C TRP A 27 6.15 2.06 2.47
N VAL A 28 5.76 2.71 1.36
CA VAL A 28 6.32 2.43 0.03
C VAL A 28 7.77 2.89 -0.03
N GLU A 29 8.06 4.08 0.48
CA GLU A 29 9.41 4.65 0.52
C GLU A 29 10.38 3.74 1.29
N PHE A 30 9.95 3.21 2.44
CA PHE A 30 10.78 2.33 3.27
C PHE A 30 10.71 0.84 2.91
N TYR A 31 9.97 0.44 1.87
CA TYR A 31 9.74 -0.98 1.55
C TYR A 31 11.05 -1.79 1.47
N TYR A 32 11.99 -1.38 0.59
CA TYR A 32 13.25 -2.13 0.42
C TYR A 32 14.17 -2.03 1.64
N PHE A 33 14.12 -0.93 2.39
CA PHE A 33 14.90 -0.75 3.61
C PHE A 33 14.47 -1.75 4.70
N LEU A 34 13.16 -1.94 4.85
CA LEU A 34 12.55 -2.90 5.79
C LEU A 34 12.77 -4.33 5.33
N GLU A 35 12.62 -4.60 4.03
CA GLU A 35 12.84 -5.94 3.46
C GLU A 35 14.27 -6.42 3.68
N GLN A 36 15.27 -5.55 3.46
CA GLN A 36 16.67 -5.84 3.76
C GLN A 36 16.95 -6.13 5.25
N ARG A 37 16.07 -5.68 6.15
CA ARG A 37 16.13 -5.94 7.59
C ARG A 37 15.35 -7.17 8.03
N GLY A 38 14.80 -7.93 7.08
CA GLY A 38 14.02 -9.12 7.37
C GLY A 38 12.53 -8.86 7.55
N TYR A 39 12.02 -7.66 7.23
CA TYR A 39 10.60 -7.32 7.35
C TYR A 39 9.97 -7.09 5.98
N ARG A 40 9.16 -8.04 5.53
CA ARG A 40 8.41 -7.90 4.28
C ARG A 40 7.05 -7.28 4.57
N LEU A 41 6.81 -6.09 4.02
CA LEU A 41 5.50 -5.45 4.06
C LEU A 41 4.50 -6.17 3.15
N ARG A 42 3.20 -5.91 3.34
CA ARG A 42 2.15 -6.32 2.40
C ARG A 42 2.46 -5.89 0.97
N ARG A 43 1.99 -6.69 0.01
CA ARG A 43 2.20 -6.45 -1.43
C ARG A 43 1.77 -5.04 -1.86
N ARG A 44 0.72 -4.48 -1.23
CA ARG A 44 0.23 -3.11 -1.43
C ARG A 44 1.34 -2.04 -1.33
N TYR A 45 2.33 -2.25 -0.47
CA TYR A 45 3.42 -1.29 -0.24
C TYR A 45 4.66 -1.57 -1.10
N HIS A 46 4.66 -2.63 -1.91
CA HIS A 46 5.76 -2.90 -2.83
C HIS A 46 5.78 -1.82 -3.94
N PRO A 47 6.93 -1.20 -4.28
CA PRO A 47 6.99 -0.14 -5.30
C PRO A 47 6.46 -0.55 -6.69
N SER A 48 6.62 -1.82 -7.04
CA SER A 48 6.05 -2.44 -8.24
C SER A 48 4.66 -3.06 -8.06
N TRP A 49 3.92 -2.73 -6.99
CA TRP A 49 2.58 -3.26 -6.76
C TRP A 49 1.64 -2.88 -7.91
N ILE A 50 0.86 -3.88 -8.33
CA ILE A 50 -0.28 -3.74 -9.22
C ILE A 50 -1.48 -4.29 -8.43
N PRO A 51 -2.53 -3.47 -8.23
CA PRO A 51 -3.73 -3.91 -7.52
C PRO A 51 -4.35 -5.18 -8.12
N SER A 52 -4.74 -6.11 -7.25
CA SER A 52 -5.29 -7.40 -7.66
C SER A 52 -6.53 -7.27 -8.55
N TRP A 53 -7.38 -6.28 -8.31
CA TRP A 53 -8.60 -6.02 -9.10
C TRP A 53 -8.32 -5.45 -10.49
N ILE A 54 -7.12 -4.98 -10.77
CA ILE A 54 -6.71 -4.61 -12.14
C ILE A 54 -6.34 -5.88 -12.91
N LEU A 55 -5.62 -6.80 -12.28
CA LEU A 55 -5.18 -8.05 -12.89
C LEU A 55 -6.33 -9.05 -13.06
N LYS A 56 -7.25 -9.08 -12.10
CA LYS A 56 -8.45 -9.91 -12.11
C LYS A 56 -9.64 -9.07 -11.68
N PRO A 57 -10.29 -8.37 -12.63
CA PRO A 57 -11.46 -7.56 -12.32
C PRO A 57 -12.54 -8.39 -11.65
N VAL A 58 -12.89 -8.04 -10.41
CA VAL A 58 -13.95 -8.68 -9.65
C VAL A 58 -15.21 -7.82 -9.80
N GLN A 59 -16.34 -8.42 -10.19
CA GLN A 59 -17.60 -7.69 -10.34
C GLN A 59 -18.04 -7.01 -9.04
N SER A 60 -17.63 -7.54 -7.90
CA SER A 60 -17.92 -7.03 -6.57
C SER A 60 -17.23 -5.70 -6.25
N GLY A 61 -16.22 -5.27 -7.03
CA GLY A 61 -15.45 -4.05 -6.79
C GLY A 61 -14.16 -4.29 -5.99
N SER A 62 -13.29 -3.26 -5.95
CA SER A 62 -11.93 -3.35 -5.39
C SER A 62 -11.91 -3.66 -3.89
N ILE A 63 -12.86 -3.12 -3.12
CA ILE A 63 -12.92 -3.19 -1.65
C ILE A 63 -12.97 -4.62 -1.06
N PHE A 64 -13.32 -5.62 -1.88
CA PHE A 64 -13.38 -7.02 -1.46
C PHE A 64 -12.04 -7.76 -1.61
N ASN A 65 -11.01 -7.10 -2.13
CA ASN A 65 -9.68 -7.68 -2.26
C ASN A 65 -8.83 -7.35 -1.03
N GLU A 66 -8.02 -8.32 -0.57
CA GLU A 66 -7.17 -8.14 0.62
C GLU A 66 -6.19 -6.98 0.46
N ASP A 67 -5.63 -6.77 -0.73
CA ASP A 67 -4.71 -5.66 -1.00
C ASP A 67 -5.40 -4.30 -1.11
N ALA A 68 -6.74 -4.26 -1.07
CA ALA A 68 -7.51 -3.01 -0.94
C ALA A 68 -7.56 -2.48 0.49
N LEU A 69 -7.25 -3.31 1.49
CA LEU A 69 -7.24 -2.90 2.89
C LEU A 69 -6.13 -1.88 3.15
N GLN A 70 -6.49 -0.71 3.66
CA GLN A 70 -5.55 0.31 4.09
C GLN A 70 -4.96 -0.04 5.45
N SER A 71 -3.75 0.43 5.73
CA SER A 71 -3.23 0.42 7.10
C SER A 71 -3.83 1.57 7.91
N VAL A 72 -3.75 1.48 9.24
CA VAL A 72 -3.97 2.66 10.06
C VAL A 72 -2.77 3.60 9.92
N PRO A 73 -2.95 4.92 10.15
CA PRO A 73 -1.82 5.84 10.19
C PRO A 73 -0.78 5.36 11.21
N LYS A 74 0.51 5.38 10.81
CA LYS A 74 1.68 5.02 11.63
C LYS A 74 1.83 3.55 12.04
N VAL A 75 0.92 2.64 11.70
CA VAL A 75 1.13 1.20 11.96
C VAL A 75 0.77 0.38 10.73
N VAL A 76 1.62 -0.59 10.38
CA VAL A 76 1.42 -1.52 9.26
C VAL A 76 1.75 -2.95 9.67
N ASP A 77 0.99 -3.92 9.16
CA ASP A 77 1.34 -5.32 9.31
C ASP A 77 2.45 -5.73 8.34
N ALA A 78 3.29 -6.65 8.80
CA ALA A 78 4.41 -7.17 8.04
C ALA A 78 4.68 -8.64 8.40
N GLU A 79 5.57 -9.25 7.64
CA GLU A 79 6.13 -10.57 7.92
C GLU A 79 7.61 -10.44 8.27
N HIS A 80 8.00 -10.95 9.43
CA HIS A 80 9.40 -11.16 9.74
C HIS A 80 9.86 -12.43 9.02
N ILE A 81 10.62 -12.26 7.94
CA ILE A 81 10.93 -13.29 6.91
C ILE A 81 11.47 -14.58 7.53
N GLU A 82 12.27 -14.48 8.58
CA GLU A 82 12.73 -15.62 9.37
C GLU A 82 12.51 -15.30 10.85
N PRO A 83 11.46 -15.86 11.49
CA PRO A 83 10.94 -17.21 11.27
C PRO A 83 9.64 -17.32 10.44
N GLY A 84 9.24 -16.29 9.69
CA GLY A 84 7.94 -16.23 9.02
C GLY A 84 6.80 -15.74 9.92
N ALA A 85 7.13 -15.01 10.99
CA ALA A 85 6.15 -14.52 11.95
C ALA A 85 5.42 -13.28 11.43
N LYS A 86 4.11 -13.16 11.72
CA LYS A 86 3.36 -11.92 11.48
C LYS A 86 3.62 -10.92 12.58
N VAL A 87 3.95 -9.69 12.20
CA VAL A 87 4.35 -8.60 13.10
C VAL A 87 3.64 -7.30 12.71
N MET A 88 3.69 -6.30 13.59
CA MET A 88 3.24 -4.93 13.33
C MET A 88 4.44 -4.00 13.45
N LEU A 89 4.63 -3.12 12.46
CA LEU A 89 5.64 -2.08 12.47
C LEU A 89 4.98 -0.74 12.76
N ALA A 90 5.54 0.01 13.71
CA ALA A 90 5.09 1.36 14.05
C ALA A 90 6.12 2.39 13.56
N ALA A 91 5.63 3.47 12.95
CA ALA A 91 6.42 4.63 12.55
C ALA A 91 6.24 5.74 13.59
N GLU A 92 7.31 6.07 14.30
CA GLU A 92 7.34 7.14 15.30
C GLU A 92 8.15 8.33 14.78
N GLU A 93 7.71 9.54 15.10
CA GLU A 93 8.49 10.76 14.86
C GLU A 93 9.54 10.89 15.97
N GLY A 94 10.82 11.01 15.58
CA GLY A 94 11.96 11.14 16.49
C GLY A 94 12.25 12.57 16.91
#